data_AF-A0A6J5ISP8-F1
#
_entry.id   AF-A0A6J5ISP8-F1
#
_cell.length_a   1.000
_cell.length_b   1.000
_cell.length_c   1.000
_cell.angle_alpha   90.00
_cell.angle_beta   90.00
_cell.angle_gamma   90.00
#
_symmetry.space_group_name_H-M   'P 1'
#
loop_
_entity.id
_entity.type
_entity.pdbx_description
1 polymer ?
#
loop_
_entity_poly.entity_id
_entity_poly.type
_entity_poly.pdbx_seq_one_letter_code
_entity_poly.pdbx_strand_id
1 'polypeptide(L)'
;MIINLKPEDADKYIYRIISMEHLTAWFENRENVMVKPNKWDDPFENFILRSKVKLPEGNIIEYPFHDSMYGQCWSLHKASDAMWRIYSKEKLGLRVRTTIRGLITSLARHHGRLPQATCAIGKVRYLKTRDIEKQANQTFNDSGLAVDKIFESLLFKRMAFKHENEVRLLYCELDQDACGNDLHKYEIDPNELISQIMIDPRLSEGEAREIKSTIKAKLKFKGDVKRSMLYAPPKILTVGTTGSI
;
A
#
# COMPACT_ATOMS: atom_id res chain seq x y z
N MET A 1 -9.66 -9.60 6.67
CA MET A 1 -8.58 -10.56 6.95
C MET A 1 -7.25 -9.84 7.18
N ILE A 2 -6.37 -10.36 8.03
CA ILE A 2 -4.99 -9.87 8.22
C ILE A 2 -4.04 -11.02 7.85
N ILE A 3 -3.10 -10.78 6.93
CA ILE A 3 -2.24 -11.84 6.34
C ILE A 3 -0.75 -11.49 6.54
N ASN A 4 0.09 -12.47 6.89
CA ASN A 4 1.53 -12.29 7.10
C ASN A 4 1.91 -11.19 8.13
N LEU A 5 0.99 -10.86 9.03
CA LEU A 5 1.13 -9.85 10.08
C LEU A 5 0.66 -10.48 11.40
N LYS A 6 1.30 -10.11 12.50
CA LYS A 6 0.91 -10.56 13.83
C LYS A 6 -0.18 -9.66 14.42
N PRO A 7 -0.97 -10.13 15.40
CA PRO A 7 -1.96 -9.28 16.08
C PRO A 7 -1.37 -7.99 16.67
N GLU A 8 -0.15 -8.06 17.21
CA GLU A 8 0.61 -6.93 17.74
C GLU A 8 1.00 -5.88 16.67
N ASP A 9 0.91 -6.22 15.38
CA ASP A 9 1.20 -5.31 14.28
C ASP A 9 0.02 -4.38 13.95
N ALA A 10 -1.18 -4.64 14.48
CA ALA A 10 -2.41 -3.94 14.08
C ALA A 10 -2.30 -2.41 14.18
N ASP A 11 -1.61 -1.90 15.20
CA ASP A 11 -1.46 -0.45 15.42
C ASP A 11 -0.12 0.11 14.92
N LYS A 12 0.65 -0.70 14.18
CA LYS A 12 1.87 -0.22 13.50
C LYS A 12 1.50 0.78 12.42
N TYR A 13 2.32 1.82 12.34
CA TYR A 13 2.19 2.82 11.29
C TYR A 13 2.64 2.28 9.93
N ILE A 14 1.85 2.60 8.91
CA ILE A 14 2.14 2.37 7.51
C ILE A 14 2.03 3.70 6.75
N TYR A 15 2.71 3.75 5.60
CA TYR A 15 2.98 4.98 4.89
C TYR A 15 2.75 4.82 3.39
N ARG A 16 2.24 5.85 2.74
CA ARG A 16 2.12 5.91 1.28
C ARG A 16 2.52 7.29 0.80
N ILE A 17 3.27 7.36 -0.30
CA ILE A 17 3.57 8.63 -0.96
C ILE A 17 2.53 8.84 -2.06
N ILE A 18 1.86 9.98 -2.03
CA ILE A 18 0.83 10.38 -3.01
C ILE A 18 1.11 11.80 -3.50
N SER A 19 0.58 12.17 -4.66
CA SER A 19 0.64 13.56 -5.15
C SER A 19 -0.27 14.48 -4.33
N MET A 20 -0.05 15.79 -4.41
CA MET A 20 -0.99 16.79 -3.88
C MET A 20 -2.38 16.64 -4.50
N GLU A 21 -2.48 16.32 -5.79
CA GLU A 21 -3.75 16.08 -6.48
C GLU A 21 -4.54 14.93 -5.83
N HIS A 22 -3.90 13.77 -5.63
CA HIS A 22 -4.56 12.63 -4.97
C HIS A 22 -4.92 12.93 -3.52
N LEU A 23 -4.06 13.67 -2.80
CA LEU A 23 -4.40 14.11 -1.45
C LEU A 23 -5.63 15.02 -1.46
N THR A 24 -5.68 16.01 -2.35
CA THR A 24 -6.85 16.89 -2.50
C THR A 24 -8.11 16.09 -2.82
N ALA A 25 -8.04 15.16 -3.77
CA ALA A 25 -9.15 14.28 -4.11
C ALA A 25 -9.67 13.46 -2.92
N TRP A 26 -8.78 12.96 -2.04
CA TRP A 26 -9.20 12.28 -0.82
C TRP A 26 -10.03 13.17 0.11
N PHE A 27 -9.69 14.46 0.24
CA PHE A 27 -10.39 15.41 1.10
C PHE A 27 -11.66 15.98 0.48
N GLU A 28 -11.64 16.26 -0.83
CA GLU A 28 -12.79 16.83 -1.54
C GLU A 28 -13.86 15.78 -1.78
N ASN A 29 -13.48 14.60 -2.29
CA ASN A 29 -14.43 13.54 -2.61
C ASN A 29 -14.73 12.64 -1.41
N ARG A 30 -13.92 12.68 -0.36
CA ARG A 30 -14.01 11.76 0.79
C ARG A 30 -13.91 10.29 0.37
N GLU A 31 -13.08 10.00 -0.62
CA GLU A 31 -12.92 8.66 -1.19
C GLU A 31 -11.45 8.21 -1.16
N ASN A 32 -11.24 6.94 -0.81
CA ASN A 32 -10.00 6.25 -1.11
C ASN A 32 -10.16 5.44 -2.39
N VAL A 33 -9.07 5.31 -3.16
CA VAL A 33 -9.07 4.64 -4.47
C VAL A 33 -8.09 3.46 -4.45
N MET A 34 -8.61 2.29 -4.81
CA MET A 34 -7.86 1.06 -5.05
C MET A 34 -7.90 0.76 -6.55
N VAL A 35 -6.88 0.09 -7.06
CA VAL A 35 -6.75 -0.20 -8.50
C VAL A 35 -6.62 -1.71 -8.72
N LYS A 36 -7.08 -2.19 -9.87
CA LYS A 36 -6.86 -3.58 -10.26
C LYS A 36 -5.36 -3.91 -10.32
N PRO A 37 -4.92 -5.10 -9.86
CA PRO A 37 -3.53 -5.53 -9.98
C PRO A 37 -3.00 -5.57 -11.41
N ASN A 38 -3.87 -5.69 -12.42
CA ASN A 38 -3.46 -5.63 -13.83
C ASN A 38 -2.94 -4.24 -14.28
N LYS A 39 -3.15 -3.19 -13.48
CA LYS A 39 -2.63 -1.84 -13.72
C LYS A 39 -1.33 -1.55 -12.95
N TRP A 40 -0.82 -2.52 -12.18
CA TRP A 40 0.44 -2.34 -11.47
C TRP A 40 1.63 -2.46 -12.44
N ASP A 41 2.72 -1.76 -12.13
CA ASP A 41 3.89 -1.67 -13.01
C ASP A 41 4.68 -2.98 -13.10
N ASP A 42 4.65 -3.84 -12.06
CA ASP A 42 5.38 -5.11 -12.06
C ASP A 42 4.53 -6.23 -12.69
N PRO A 43 4.87 -6.73 -13.90
CA PRO A 43 4.09 -7.79 -14.56
C PRO A 43 4.03 -9.09 -13.75
N PHE A 44 4.96 -9.30 -12.81
CA PHE A 44 4.95 -10.49 -11.96
C PHE A 44 3.86 -10.46 -10.89
N GLU A 45 3.33 -9.30 -10.52
CA GLU A 45 2.39 -9.19 -9.39
C GLU A 45 1.00 -9.76 -9.71
N ASN A 46 0.64 -9.86 -10.99
CA ASN A 46 -0.61 -10.47 -11.44
C ASN A 46 -0.41 -11.86 -12.08
N PHE A 47 0.84 -12.37 -12.10
CA PHE A 47 1.19 -13.62 -12.76
C PHE A 47 0.38 -14.81 -12.23
N ILE A 48 0.24 -14.92 -10.90
CA ILE A 48 -0.44 -16.07 -10.27
C ILE A 48 -1.94 -16.05 -10.58
N LEU A 49 -2.61 -14.89 -10.48
CA LEU A 49 -4.04 -14.78 -10.76
C LEU A 49 -4.40 -14.95 -12.24
N ARG A 50 -3.46 -14.67 -13.14
CA ARG A 50 -3.62 -14.88 -14.59
C ARG A 50 -3.18 -16.28 -15.05
N SER A 51 -2.63 -17.08 -14.15
CA SER A 51 -2.15 -18.41 -14.51
C SER A 51 -3.32 -19.34 -14.81
N LYS A 52 -3.20 -20.10 -15.89
CA LYS A 52 -4.14 -21.16 -16.24
C LYS A 52 -3.86 -22.40 -15.40
N VAL A 53 -4.89 -23.01 -14.85
CA VAL A 53 -4.79 -24.17 -13.97
C VAL A 53 -5.08 -25.42 -14.79
N LYS A 54 -4.15 -26.38 -14.79
CA LYS A 54 -4.38 -27.70 -15.36
C LYS A 54 -4.96 -28.61 -14.26
N LEU A 55 -6.19 -29.04 -14.44
CA LEU A 55 -6.87 -29.98 -13.55
C LEU A 55 -6.30 -31.40 -13.69
N PRO A 56 -6.50 -32.30 -12.70
CA PRO A 56 -6.07 -33.69 -12.76
C PRO A 56 -6.54 -34.43 -14.02
N GLU A 57 -7.73 -34.09 -14.52
CA GLU A 57 -8.33 -34.67 -15.73
C GLU A 57 -7.71 -34.14 -17.04
N GLY A 58 -6.75 -33.21 -16.94
CA GLY A 58 -6.02 -32.63 -18.07
C GLY A 58 -6.64 -31.35 -18.65
N ASN A 59 -7.86 -31.00 -18.23
CA ASN A 59 -8.54 -29.77 -18.63
C ASN A 59 -7.78 -28.54 -18.12
N ILE A 60 -7.73 -27.49 -18.94
CA ILE A 60 -7.13 -26.20 -18.57
C ILE A 60 -8.26 -25.21 -18.29
N ILE A 61 -8.30 -24.67 -17.07
CA ILE A 61 -9.27 -23.65 -16.65
C ILE A 61 -8.57 -22.34 -16.34
N GLU A 62 -9.28 -21.24 -16.56
CA GLU A 62 -8.87 -19.90 -16.18
C GLU A 62 -9.89 -19.34 -15.20
N TYR A 63 -9.42 -18.83 -14.07
CA TYR A 63 -10.29 -18.21 -13.09
C TYR A 63 -10.29 -16.68 -13.28
N PRO A 64 -11.45 -16.02 -13.38
CA PRO A 64 -11.53 -14.58 -13.64
C PRO A 64 -11.27 -13.73 -12.39
N PHE A 65 -10.66 -14.28 -11.33
CA PHE A 65 -10.43 -13.54 -10.08
C PHE A 65 -9.58 -12.28 -10.28
N HIS A 66 -8.71 -12.24 -11.30
CA HIS A 66 -7.90 -11.06 -11.56
C HIS A 66 -8.74 -9.81 -11.91
N ASP A 67 -9.98 -9.97 -12.34
CA ASP A 67 -10.90 -8.87 -12.66
C ASP A 67 -11.74 -8.41 -11.47
N SER A 68 -11.86 -9.24 -10.44
CA SER A 68 -12.59 -8.93 -9.21
C SER A 68 -11.70 -8.39 -8.09
N MET A 69 -10.38 -8.34 -8.30
CA MET A 69 -9.42 -7.96 -7.27
C MET A 69 -8.97 -6.52 -7.43
N TYR A 70 -8.89 -5.82 -6.32
CA TYR A 70 -8.37 -4.46 -6.20
C TYR A 70 -7.34 -4.40 -5.09
N GLY A 71 -6.36 -3.52 -5.23
CA GLY A 71 -5.40 -3.31 -4.17
C GLY A 71 -4.81 -1.91 -4.10
N GLN A 72 -4.18 -1.64 -2.96
CA GLN A 72 -3.47 -0.41 -2.70
C GLN A 72 -2.22 -0.69 -1.85
N CYS A 73 -1.07 -0.25 -2.34
CA CYS A 73 0.23 -0.50 -1.74
C CYS A 73 0.60 0.54 -0.68
N TRP A 74 1.09 0.08 0.47
CA TRP A 74 1.62 0.88 1.57
C TRP A 74 2.98 0.34 1.98
N SER A 75 3.76 1.11 2.73
CA SER A 75 5.10 0.74 3.19
C SER A 75 5.19 0.83 4.70
N LEU A 76 5.95 -0.07 5.32
CA LEU A 76 6.34 0.01 6.73
C LEU A 76 7.55 0.94 6.96
N HIS A 77 8.19 1.48 5.92
CA HIS A 77 9.31 2.39 6.06
C HIS A 77 8.86 3.80 6.48
N LYS A 78 9.20 4.18 7.72
CA LYS A 78 8.95 5.54 8.24
C LYS A 78 9.73 6.62 7.49
N ALA A 79 10.98 6.35 7.15
CA ALA A 79 11.85 7.24 6.41
C ALA A 79 12.75 6.38 5.51
N SER A 80 12.66 6.60 4.19
CA SER A 80 13.49 5.93 3.20
C SER A 80 13.73 6.89 2.04
N ASP A 81 14.99 7.21 1.77
CA ASP A 81 15.34 8.06 0.64
C ASP A 81 14.95 7.42 -0.70
N ALA A 82 15.14 6.09 -0.82
CA ALA A 82 14.73 5.33 -1.99
C ALA A 82 13.23 5.52 -2.29
N MET A 83 12.37 5.46 -1.26
CA MET A 83 10.93 5.68 -1.45
C MET A 83 10.61 7.08 -1.99
N TRP A 84 11.30 8.13 -1.50
CA TRP A 84 11.13 9.49 -2.04
C TRP A 84 11.58 9.59 -3.49
N ARG A 85 12.71 8.98 -3.85
CA ARG A 85 13.22 9.01 -5.23
C ARG A 85 12.32 8.26 -6.21
N ILE A 86 11.73 7.14 -5.78
CA ILE A 86 10.87 6.30 -6.61
C ILE A 86 9.49 6.97 -6.80
N TYR A 87 8.84 7.39 -5.71
CA TYR A 87 7.43 7.82 -5.72
C TYR A 87 7.21 9.34 -5.72
N SER A 88 8.27 10.14 -5.63
CA SER A 88 8.22 11.61 -5.63
C SER A 88 9.29 12.17 -6.57
N LYS A 89 9.34 11.74 -7.83
CA LYS A 89 10.42 12.12 -8.76
C LYS A 89 10.64 13.64 -8.83
N GLU A 90 9.55 14.39 -8.98
CA GLU A 90 9.53 15.86 -9.05
C GLU A 90 9.50 16.56 -7.68
N LYS A 91 9.73 15.84 -6.56
CA LYS A 91 9.69 16.36 -5.18
C LYS A 91 8.30 16.87 -4.73
N LEU A 92 7.24 16.57 -5.49
CA LEU A 92 5.86 16.97 -5.19
C LEU A 92 5.05 15.91 -4.43
N GLY A 93 5.68 14.82 -4.01
CA GLY A 93 5.07 13.76 -3.23
C GLY A 93 4.87 14.13 -1.77
N LEU A 94 3.77 13.67 -1.21
CA LEU A 94 3.36 13.81 0.18
C LEU A 94 3.22 12.42 0.78
N ARG A 95 3.97 12.14 1.85
CA ARG A 95 3.88 10.86 2.54
C ARG A 95 2.81 10.92 3.63
N VAL A 96 1.71 10.21 3.41
CA VAL A 96 0.64 10.04 4.40
C VAL A 96 0.96 8.90 5.37
N ARG A 97 0.45 8.99 6.60
CA ARG A 97 0.60 7.98 7.65
C ARG A 97 -0.76 7.56 8.22
N THR A 98 -1.01 6.26 8.25
CA THR A 98 -2.11 5.63 8.99
C THR A 98 -1.60 4.41 9.76
N THR A 99 -2.48 3.66 10.42
CA THR A 99 -2.17 2.35 11.02
C THR A 99 -2.76 1.22 10.18
N ILE A 100 -2.22 0.01 10.33
CA ILE A 100 -2.78 -1.19 9.67
C ILE A 100 -4.27 -1.34 10.00
N ARG A 101 -4.63 -1.23 11.29
CA ARG A 101 -6.00 -1.26 11.78
C ARG A 101 -6.87 -0.17 11.16
N GLY A 102 -6.42 1.09 11.20
CA GLY A 102 -7.18 2.21 10.67
C GLY A 102 -7.54 2.02 9.20
N LEU A 103 -6.57 1.55 8.40
CA LEU A 103 -6.76 1.33 6.98
C LEU A 103 -7.73 0.19 6.68
N ILE A 104 -7.52 -1.01 7.24
CA ILE A 104 -8.42 -2.15 6.96
C ILE A 104 -9.82 -1.91 7.52
N THR A 105 -9.94 -1.24 8.66
CA THR A 105 -11.24 -0.86 9.23
C THR A 105 -11.97 0.15 8.34
N SER A 106 -11.26 1.08 7.69
CA SER A 106 -11.91 2.01 6.74
C SER A 106 -12.59 1.28 5.58
N LEU A 107 -11.91 0.28 4.99
CA LEU A 107 -12.46 -0.53 3.91
C LEU A 107 -13.60 -1.44 4.39
N ALA A 108 -13.41 -2.11 5.53
CA ALA A 108 -14.41 -3.02 6.10
C ALA A 108 -15.69 -2.31 6.56
N ARG A 109 -15.63 -1.04 6.97
CA ARG A 109 -16.82 -0.25 7.33
C ARG A 109 -17.68 0.07 6.11
N HIS A 110 -17.05 0.35 4.97
CA HIS A 110 -17.76 0.57 3.71
C HIS A 110 -18.44 -0.72 3.23
N HIS A 111 -17.74 -1.84 3.35
CA HIS A 111 -18.22 -3.16 2.93
C HIS A 111 -18.85 -3.92 4.10
N GLY A 112 -20.13 -3.64 4.36
CA GLY A 112 -20.87 -4.23 5.49
C GLY A 112 -21.17 -5.74 5.39
N ARG A 113 -21.00 -6.35 4.20
CA ARG A 113 -21.26 -7.77 3.97
C ARG A 113 -19.95 -8.57 3.93
N LEU A 114 -19.79 -9.48 4.90
CA LEU A 114 -18.69 -10.44 4.98
C LEU A 114 -17.28 -9.83 4.77
N PRO A 115 -16.89 -8.78 5.51
CA PRO A 115 -15.58 -8.12 5.33
C PRO A 115 -14.39 -9.06 5.53
N GLN A 116 -14.56 -10.15 6.27
CA GLN A 116 -13.55 -11.21 6.41
C GLN A 116 -13.30 -11.99 5.11
N ALA A 117 -14.27 -12.03 4.20
CA ALA A 117 -14.20 -12.71 2.90
C ALA A 117 -13.89 -11.76 1.73
N THR A 118 -14.09 -10.45 1.90
CA THR A 118 -13.90 -9.49 0.79
C THR A 118 -12.77 -8.51 1.02
N CYS A 119 -12.35 -8.28 2.27
CA CYS A 119 -11.34 -7.29 2.60
C CYS A 119 -10.13 -7.97 3.25
N ALA A 120 -8.92 -7.65 2.78
CA ALA A 120 -7.69 -8.12 3.41
C ALA A 120 -6.66 -7.00 3.52
N ILE A 121 -5.81 -7.08 4.55
CA ILE A 121 -4.57 -6.33 4.61
C ILE A 121 -3.43 -7.30 4.90
N GLY A 122 -2.34 -7.22 4.16
CA GLY A 122 -1.27 -8.19 4.32
C GLY A 122 0.12 -7.68 4.00
N LYS A 123 1.10 -8.23 4.70
CA LYS A 123 2.52 -7.95 4.43
C LYS A 123 3.01 -8.75 3.24
N VAL A 124 3.69 -8.08 2.32
CA VAL A 124 4.29 -8.71 1.15
C VAL A 124 5.49 -9.58 1.57
N ARG A 125 5.54 -10.80 1.05
CA ARG A 125 6.66 -11.73 1.15
C ARG A 125 7.53 -11.61 -0.09
N TYR A 126 8.81 -11.36 0.14
CA TYR A 126 9.80 -11.24 -0.92
C TYR A 126 10.50 -12.58 -1.14
N LEU A 127 10.41 -13.09 -2.37
CA LEU A 127 10.87 -14.43 -2.74
C LEU A 127 11.75 -14.39 -4.00
N LYS A 128 12.56 -15.43 -4.20
CA LYS A 128 13.26 -15.64 -5.48
C LYS A 128 12.23 -16.10 -6.53
N THR A 129 12.47 -15.82 -7.81
CA THR A 129 11.53 -16.14 -8.90
C THR A 129 11.07 -17.59 -8.89
N ARG A 130 12.00 -18.55 -8.77
CA ARG A 130 11.69 -19.99 -8.66
C ARG A 130 10.74 -20.34 -7.50
N ASP A 131 10.83 -19.59 -6.40
CA ASP A 131 10.02 -19.83 -5.21
C ASP A 131 8.61 -19.25 -5.41
N ILE A 132 8.47 -18.16 -6.18
CA ILE A 132 7.17 -17.58 -6.58
C ILE A 132 6.42 -18.55 -7.49
N GLU A 133 7.10 -19.14 -8.48
CA GLU A 133 6.52 -20.18 -9.36
C GLU A 133 6.03 -21.39 -8.55
N LYS A 134 6.82 -21.82 -7.56
CA LYS A 134 6.41 -22.88 -6.64
C LYS A 134 5.17 -22.50 -5.83
N GLN A 135 5.06 -21.26 -5.36
CA GLN A 135 3.85 -20.78 -4.67
C GLN A 135 2.64 -20.78 -5.61
N ALA A 136 2.80 -20.36 -6.86
CA ALA A 136 1.72 -20.37 -7.86
C ALA A 136 1.09 -21.76 -8.01
N ASN A 137 1.92 -22.81 -8.08
CA ASN A 137 1.46 -24.20 -8.16
C ASN A 137 0.77 -24.70 -6.88
N GLN A 138 1.00 -24.05 -5.73
CA GLN A 138 0.37 -24.41 -4.46
C GLN A 138 -0.93 -23.63 -4.18
N THR A 139 -1.09 -22.46 -4.81
CA THR A 139 -2.28 -21.61 -4.69
C THR A 139 -3.53 -22.34 -5.21
N PHE A 140 -3.39 -23.11 -6.28
CA PHE A 140 -4.48 -23.87 -6.88
C PHE A 140 -4.35 -25.35 -6.49
N ASN A 141 -5.31 -25.88 -5.71
CA ASN A 141 -5.38 -27.30 -5.38
C ASN A 141 -6.68 -27.92 -5.88
N ASP A 142 -6.75 -29.26 -5.89
CA ASP A 142 -7.86 -30.04 -6.43
C ASP A 142 -9.22 -29.78 -5.72
N SER A 143 -9.22 -29.06 -4.60
CA SER A 143 -10.40 -28.77 -3.77
C SER A 143 -11.02 -27.39 -4.05
N GLY A 144 -10.50 -26.65 -5.03
CA GLY A 144 -10.94 -25.29 -5.36
C GLY A 144 -10.03 -24.20 -4.78
N LEU A 145 -10.38 -22.93 -5.02
CA LEU A 145 -9.57 -21.79 -4.60
C LEU A 145 -10.19 -21.10 -3.39
N ALA A 146 -9.57 -21.25 -2.22
CA ALA A 146 -9.99 -20.55 -1.02
C ALA A 146 -9.65 -19.04 -1.13
N VAL A 147 -10.53 -18.19 -0.60
CA VAL A 147 -10.44 -16.72 -0.70
C VAL A 147 -9.14 -16.17 -0.10
N ASP A 148 -8.68 -16.75 1.00
CA ASP A 148 -7.39 -16.43 1.60
C ASP A 148 -6.22 -16.67 0.63
N LYS A 149 -6.26 -17.74 -0.17
CA LYS A 149 -5.25 -18.05 -1.19
C LYS A 149 -5.23 -17.05 -2.35
N ILE A 150 -6.40 -16.50 -2.70
CA ILE A 150 -6.50 -15.41 -3.68
C ILE A 150 -5.75 -14.18 -3.16
N PHE A 151 -6.04 -13.76 -1.93
CA PHE A 151 -5.33 -12.62 -1.32
C PHE A 151 -3.83 -12.90 -1.13
N GLU A 152 -3.45 -14.11 -0.69
CA GLU A 152 -2.05 -14.51 -0.53
C GLU A 152 -1.26 -14.43 -1.84
N SER A 153 -1.87 -14.80 -2.97
CA SER A 153 -1.22 -14.72 -4.28
C SER A 153 -0.77 -13.31 -4.67
N LEU A 154 -1.49 -12.29 -4.18
CA LEU A 154 -1.16 -10.88 -4.36
C LEU A 154 -0.18 -10.35 -3.30
N LEU A 155 0.36 -11.21 -2.44
CA LEU A 155 1.31 -10.84 -1.39
C LEU A 155 2.70 -11.43 -1.63
N PHE A 156 3.01 -11.85 -2.86
CA PHE A 156 4.35 -12.26 -3.27
C PHE A 156 4.96 -11.22 -4.20
N LYS A 157 6.24 -10.88 -3.96
CA LYS A 157 7.00 -9.97 -4.82
C LYS A 157 8.44 -10.44 -4.94
N ARG A 158 9.11 -10.03 -6.02
CA ARG A 158 10.51 -10.41 -6.25
C ARG A 158 11.44 -9.74 -5.24
N MET A 159 12.52 -10.43 -4.86
CA MET A 159 13.52 -9.93 -3.89
C MET A 159 14.07 -8.52 -4.21
N ALA A 160 14.14 -8.13 -5.49
CA ALA A 160 14.61 -6.81 -5.90
C ALA A 160 13.81 -5.64 -5.28
N PHE A 161 12.54 -5.87 -4.98
CA PHE A 161 11.63 -4.86 -4.40
C PHE A 161 11.56 -4.89 -2.87
N LYS A 162 12.39 -5.70 -2.21
CA LYS A 162 12.41 -5.82 -0.74
C LYS A 162 12.57 -4.48 -0.01
N HIS A 163 13.22 -3.52 -0.67
CA HIS A 163 13.41 -2.16 -0.17
C HIS A 163 12.12 -1.35 0.01
N GLU A 164 10.99 -1.80 -0.53
CA GLU A 164 9.68 -1.16 -0.33
C GLU A 164 9.05 -1.52 1.02
N ASN A 165 9.37 -2.70 1.59
CA ASN A 165 8.79 -3.24 2.84
C ASN A 165 7.26 -3.08 2.89
N GLU A 166 6.63 -3.67 1.89
CA GLU A 166 5.28 -3.37 1.44
C GLU A 166 4.20 -4.10 2.27
N VAL A 167 3.09 -3.41 2.48
CA VAL A 167 1.82 -3.92 3.01
C VAL A 167 0.73 -3.54 2.01
N ARG A 168 -0.12 -4.48 1.62
CA ARG A 168 -1.21 -4.23 0.67
C ARG A 168 -2.55 -4.25 1.38
N LEU A 169 -3.36 -3.23 1.14
CA LEU A 169 -4.81 -3.32 1.31
C LEU A 169 -5.38 -3.98 0.05
N LEU A 170 -6.24 -4.98 0.21
CA LEU A 170 -6.80 -5.79 -0.86
C LEU A 170 -8.31 -5.90 -0.70
N TYR A 171 -9.03 -5.87 -1.81
CA TYR A 171 -10.47 -6.02 -1.88
C TYR A 171 -10.84 -7.00 -3.00
N CYS A 172 -11.80 -7.87 -2.74
CA CYS A 172 -12.41 -8.79 -3.70
C CYS A 172 -13.87 -8.37 -3.89
N GLU A 173 -14.20 -7.91 -5.10
CA GLU A 173 -15.56 -7.60 -5.50
C GLU A 173 -16.31 -8.89 -5.81
N LEU A 174 -17.41 -9.12 -5.10
CA LEU A 174 -18.22 -10.33 -5.28
C LEU A 174 -19.31 -10.14 -6.33
N ASP A 175 -19.67 -8.89 -6.63
CA ASP A 175 -20.59 -8.55 -7.71
C ASP A 175 -19.84 -8.47 -9.05
N GLN A 176 -20.06 -9.47 -9.90
CA GLN A 176 -19.39 -9.53 -11.21
C GLN A 176 -19.77 -8.36 -12.12
N ASP A 177 -20.98 -7.80 -11.98
CA ASP A 177 -21.42 -6.67 -12.78
C ASP A 177 -20.68 -5.38 -12.39
N ALA A 178 -20.22 -5.29 -11.13
CA ALA A 178 -19.41 -4.17 -10.63
C ALA A 178 -17.92 -4.27 -11.02
N CYS A 179 -17.45 -5.42 -11.49
CA CYS A 179 -16.05 -5.66 -11.85
C CYS A 179 -15.60 -4.96 -13.15
N GLY A 180 -16.48 -4.23 -13.84
CA GLY A 180 -16.16 -3.55 -15.11
C GLY A 180 -15.21 -2.35 -14.98
N ASN A 181 -15.04 -1.79 -13.78
CA ASN A 181 -14.18 -0.61 -13.56
C ASN A 181 -12.78 -1.00 -13.07
N ASP A 182 -11.74 -0.37 -13.63
CA ASP A 182 -10.34 -0.55 -13.17
C ASP A 182 -10.08 0.04 -11.78
N LEU A 183 -10.95 0.91 -11.31
CA LEU A 183 -10.88 1.59 -10.03
C LEU A 183 -12.00 1.12 -9.10
N HIS A 184 -11.63 0.80 -7.87
CA HIS A 184 -12.57 0.63 -6.77
C HIS A 184 -12.44 1.82 -5.83
N LYS A 185 -13.53 2.55 -5.64
CA LYS A 185 -13.58 3.72 -4.74
C LYS A 185 -14.45 3.39 -3.54
N TYR A 186 -14.03 3.85 -2.37
CA TYR A 186 -14.82 3.69 -1.15
C TYR A 186 -14.70 4.91 -0.25
N GLU A 187 -15.77 5.20 0.48
CA GLU A 187 -15.86 6.38 1.32
C GLU A 187 -14.91 6.29 2.53
N ILE A 188 -14.23 7.40 2.83
CA ILE A 188 -13.37 7.58 4.00
C ILE A 188 -13.58 8.96 4.62
N ASP A 189 -13.25 9.10 5.90
CA ASP A 189 -12.89 10.41 6.44
C ASP A 189 -11.36 10.52 6.51
N PRO A 190 -10.72 11.37 5.70
CA PRO A 190 -9.26 11.52 5.72
C PRO A 190 -8.72 12.04 7.05
N ASN A 191 -9.50 12.81 7.82
CA ASN A 191 -9.09 13.29 9.13
C ASN A 191 -9.15 12.20 10.21
N GLU A 192 -9.96 11.17 10.01
CA GLU A 192 -9.95 9.98 10.88
C GLU A 192 -8.90 8.97 10.43
N LEU A 193 -8.78 8.75 9.11
CA LEU A 193 -7.90 7.75 8.54
C LEU A 193 -6.42 8.12 8.67
N ILE A 194 -6.07 9.39 8.49
CA ILE A 194 -4.67 9.83 8.39
C ILE A 194 -4.29 10.65 9.61
N SER A 195 -3.17 10.28 10.22
CA SER A 195 -2.64 10.97 11.41
C SER A 195 -1.55 11.99 11.09
N GLN A 196 -0.89 11.86 9.94
CA GLN A 196 0.21 12.75 9.54
C GLN A 196 0.40 12.79 8.03
N ILE A 197 0.79 13.97 7.55
CA ILE A 197 1.35 14.20 6.22
C ILE A 197 2.78 14.69 6.40
N MET A 198 3.72 14.07 5.68
CA MET A 198 5.11 14.47 5.62
C MET A 198 5.41 15.01 4.23
N ILE A 199 5.96 16.22 4.18
CA ILE A 199 6.40 16.88 2.95
C ILE A 199 7.78 16.34 2.55
N ASP A 200 8.02 16.21 1.25
CA ASP A 200 9.28 15.74 0.69
C ASP A 200 10.48 16.50 1.30
N PRO A 201 11.49 15.79 1.83
CA PRO A 201 12.62 16.43 2.50
C PRO A 201 13.54 17.21 1.56
N ARG A 202 13.42 17.04 0.24
CA ARG A 202 14.27 17.72 -0.76
C ARG A 202 13.77 19.10 -1.16
N LEU A 203 12.59 19.50 -0.68
CA LEU A 203 12.08 20.85 -0.84
C LEU A 203 12.75 21.82 0.14
N SER A 204 12.91 23.06 -0.29
CA SER A 204 13.37 24.16 0.56
C SER A 204 12.36 24.44 1.68
N GLU A 205 12.78 25.19 2.69
CA GLU A 205 11.90 25.55 3.79
C GLU A 205 10.73 26.44 3.37
N GLY A 206 10.93 27.31 2.37
CA GLY A 206 9.89 28.16 1.81
C GLY A 206 8.80 27.34 1.13
N GLU A 207 9.20 26.49 0.17
CA GLU A 207 8.28 25.60 -0.56
C GLU A 207 7.49 24.70 0.39
N ALA A 208 8.16 24.10 1.39
CA ALA A 208 7.50 23.25 2.36
C ALA A 208 6.51 24.03 3.26
N ARG A 209 6.78 25.30 3.55
CA ARG A 209 5.87 26.17 4.31
C ARG A 209 4.61 26.48 3.52
N GLU A 210 4.73 26.76 2.22
CA GLU A 210 3.61 27.01 1.32
C GLU A 210 2.70 25.79 1.16
N ILE A 211 3.31 24.61 0.95
CA ILE A 211 2.59 23.33 0.89
C ILE A 211 1.86 23.07 2.21
N LYS A 212 2.54 23.27 3.34
CA LYS A 212 1.92 23.10 4.67
C LYS A 212 0.74 24.04 4.87
N SER A 213 0.87 25.31 4.48
CA SER A 213 -0.20 26.30 4.55
C SER A 213 -1.39 25.86 3.70
N THR A 214 -1.13 25.40 2.47
CA THR A 214 -2.16 24.88 1.55
C THR A 214 -2.93 23.71 2.16
N ILE A 215 -2.23 22.71 2.69
CA ILE A 215 -2.87 21.54 3.32
C ILE A 215 -3.74 21.96 4.52
N LYS A 216 -3.26 22.90 5.35
CA LYS A 216 -4.01 23.35 6.53
C LYS A 216 -5.20 24.23 6.17
N ALA A 217 -5.04 25.16 5.23
CA ALA A 217 -6.08 26.12 4.89
C ALA A 217 -7.14 25.53 3.96
N LYS A 218 -6.73 24.82 2.89
CA LYS A 218 -7.66 24.27 1.90
C LYS A 218 -8.27 22.95 2.36
N LEU A 219 -7.43 21.99 2.76
CA LEU A 219 -7.89 20.65 3.11
C LEU A 219 -8.38 20.54 4.56
N LYS A 220 -8.16 21.59 5.38
CA LYS A 220 -8.54 21.64 6.80
C LYS A 220 -8.04 20.42 7.59
N PHE A 221 -6.88 19.87 7.20
CA PHE A 221 -6.37 18.64 7.80
C PHE A 221 -6.03 18.85 9.28
N LYS A 222 -6.64 18.03 10.15
CA LYS A 222 -6.52 18.12 11.60
C LYS A 222 -5.21 17.50 12.12
N GLY A 223 -4.64 16.54 11.41
CA GLY A 223 -3.42 15.85 11.81
C GLY A 223 -2.13 16.65 11.63
N ASP A 224 -1.00 15.99 11.88
CA ASP A 224 0.33 16.61 11.81
C ASP A 224 0.77 16.85 10.37
N VAL A 225 1.23 18.08 10.05
CA VAL A 225 1.95 18.35 8.78
C VAL A 225 3.40 18.71 9.10
N LYS A 226 4.32 17.82 8.72
CA LYS A 226 5.75 17.90 9.04
C LYS A 226 6.61 17.93 7.77
N ARG A 227 7.81 18.48 7.88
CA ARG A 227 8.89 18.34 6.90
C ARG A 227 9.90 17.36 7.45
N SER A 228 10.38 16.43 6.63
CA SER A 228 11.38 15.46 7.07
C SER A 228 12.75 16.14 7.20
N MET A 229 13.48 15.84 8.28
CA MET A 229 14.82 16.37 8.54
C MET A 229 15.93 15.52 7.90
N LEU A 230 15.57 14.58 7.01
CA LEU A 230 16.51 13.62 6.41
C LEU A 230 17.73 14.29 5.74
N TYR A 231 17.53 15.47 5.16
CA TYR A 231 18.58 16.26 4.50
C TYR A 231 18.99 17.52 5.29
N ALA A 232 18.47 17.71 6.50
CA ALA A 232 18.91 18.82 7.33
C ALA A 232 20.32 18.52 7.85
N PRO A 233 21.31 19.43 7.67
CA PRO A 233 22.63 19.21 8.22
C PRO A 233 22.53 19.05 9.76
N PRO A 234 23.32 18.15 10.37
CA PRO A 234 23.36 18.06 11.82
C PRO A 234 23.81 19.41 12.39
N LYS A 235 23.38 19.72 13.61
CA LYS A 235 23.95 20.86 14.34
C LYS A 235 25.46 20.64 14.44
N ILE A 236 26.24 21.69 14.18
CA ILE A 236 27.69 21.62 14.36
C ILE A 236 27.95 21.29 15.83
N LEU A 237 28.59 20.14 16.09
CA LEU A 237 28.96 19.69 17.42
C LEU A 237 30.44 19.96 17.64
N THR A 238 30.79 20.52 18.80
CA THR A 238 32.17 20.49 19.29
C THR A 238 32.44 19.08 19.80
N VAL A 239 33.31 18.34 19.12
CA VAL A 239 33.73 16.99 19.52
C VAL A 239 35.05 17.06 20.28
N GLY A 240 35.14 16.35 21.40
CA GLY A 240 36.38 16.23 22.18
C GLY A 240 37.35 15.26 21.53
N THR A 241 38.65 15.53 21.65
CA THR A 241 39.69 14.56 21.27
C THR A 241 39.81 13.50 22.35
N THR A 242 39.76 12.22 21.97
CA THR A 242 40.15 11.14 22.88
C THR A 242 41.65 11.21 23.06
N GLY A 243 42.11 11.54 24.27
CA GLY A 243 43.53 11.48 24.62
C GLY A 243 44.04 10.05 24.48
N SER A 244 45.13 9.87 23.74
CA SER A 244 45.88 8.62 23.67
C SER A 244 46.42 8.30 25.08
N ILE A 245 46.03 7.16 25.64
CA ILE A 245 46.65 6.58 26.85
C ILE A 245 47.95 5.88 26.42
#